data_AF-A0A644YWN1-F1
#
_entry.id   AF-A0A644YWN1-F1
#
_cell.length_a   1.000
_cell.length_b   1.000
_cell.length_c   1.000
_cell.angle_alpha   90.00
_cell.angle_beta   90.00
_cell.angle_gamma   90.00
#
_symmetry.space_group_name_H-M   'P 1'
#
loop_
_entity.id
_entity.type
_entity.pdbx_description
1 polymer ?
#
loop_
_entity_poly.entity_id
_entity_poly.type
_entity_poly.pdbx_seq_one_letter_code
_entity_poly.pdbx_strand_id
1 'polypeptide(L)'
;MIAVAFGLLSGAAKQQAVKRLVELIEANGKRLDTGFLAVPYLLDVLVDNGYDELAKQVFLQEECPSWLYEVNHGATTIWESWAGIQPDGKVGDLSFNHYAFGCVGDWMIRKIAGLQVKEPGFKEFYIRPNPDLGITAFELSYRSAQGLIEIVLAEGKLTVTVPETTTAYIKLPAETTETALGAGTHSFELRPSADASAVEPATIG
;
A
#
# COMPACT_ATOMS: atom_id res chain seq x y z
N MET A 1 -16.90 -1.17 3.96
CA MET A 1 -15.48 -0.75 3.94
C MET A 1 -15.19 0.33 4.99
N ILE A 2 -15.82 1.52 4.98
CA ILE A 2 -15.60 2.58 6.00
C ILE A 2 -15.76 2.06 7.45
N ALA A 3 -16.83 1.32 7.74
CA ALA A 3 -17.04 0.73 9.08
C ALA A 3 -15.93 -0.27 9.49
N VAL A 4 -15.28 -0.93 8.53
CA VAL A 4 -14.12 -1.79 8.79
C VAL A 4 -12.87 -0.95 9.04
N ALA A 5 -12.62 0.07 8.21
CA ALA A 5 -11.47 0.96 8.31
C ALA A 5 -11.40 1.67 9.68
N PHE A 6 -12.56 2.10 10.21
CA PHE A 6 -12.64 2.77 11.50
C PHE A 6 -12.87 1.84 12.70
N GLY A 7 -12.78 0.52 12.51
CA GLY A 7 -12.94 -0.44 13.61
C GLY A 7 -14.34 -0.44 14.24
N LEU A 8 -15.37 0.00 13.52
CA LEU A 8 -16.76 0.02 14.01
C LEU A 8 -17.40 -1.38 14.03
N LEU A 9 -16.79 -2.34 13.34
CA LEU A 9 -17.20 -3.74 13.30
C LEU A 9 -16.14 -4.63 13.96
N SER A 10 -16.59 -5.68 14.64
CA SER A 10 -15.73 -6.68 15.28
C SER A 10 -16.23 -8.10 15.02
N GLY A 11 -15.37 -9.09 15.32
CA GLY A 11 -15.69 -10.52 15.20
C GLY A 11 -16.29 -10.92 13.84
N ALA A 12 -17.35 -11.71 13.89
CA ALA A 12 -18.03 -12.23 12.70
C ALA A 12 -18.58 -11.12 11.78
N ALA A 13 -19.05 -9.99 12.34
CA ALA A 13 -19.58 -8.89 11.54
C ALA A 13 -18.49 -8.23 10.69
N LYS A 14 -17.29 -8.04 11.24
CA LYS A 14 -16.12 -7.55 10.48
C LYS A 14 -15.76 -8.52 9.36
N GLN A 15 -15.67 -9.82 9.67
CA GLN A 15 -15.31 -10.85 8.69
C GLN A 15 -16.31 -10.92 7.53
N GLN A 16 -17.62 -10.88 7.82
CA GLN A 16 -18.66 -10.85 6.80
C GLN A 16 -18.60 -9.59 5.94
N ALA A 17 -18.36 -8.42 6.55
CA ALA A 17 -18.24 -7.16 5.82
C ALA A 17 -17.02 -7.13 4.89
N VAL A 18 -15.87 -7.67 5.35
CA VAL A 18 -14.65 -7.81 4.52
C VAL A 18 -14.89 -8.80 3.38
N LYS A 19 -15.46 -9.97 3.67
CA LYS A 19 -15.79 -10.96 2.64
C LYS A 19 -16.71 -10.36 1.58
N ARG A 20 -17.75 -9.65 1.99
CA ARG A 20 -18.69 -9.00 1.06
C ARG A 20 -18.00 -7.92 0.21
N LEU A 21 -17.08 -7.17 0.78
CA LEU A 21 -16.28 -6.18 0.05
C LEU A 21 -15.45 -6.86 -1.06
N VAL A 22 -14.77 -7.96 -0.73
CA VAL A 22 -13.96 -8.74 -1.68
C VAL A 22 -14.82 -9.25 -2.84
N GLU A 23 -15.95 -9.88 -2.53
CA GLU A 23 -16.89 -10.37 -3.56
C GLU A 23 -17.36 -9.26 -4.52
N LEU A 24 -17.61 -8.06 -3.99
CA LEU A 24 -18.03 -6.90 -4.81
C LEU A 24 -16.91 -6.42 -5.73
N ILE A 25 -15.67 -6.36 -5.23
CA ILE A 25 -14.51 -5.96 -6.03
C ILE A 25 -14.27 -6.98 -7.16
N GLU A 26 -14.29 -8.27 -6.85
CA GLU A 26 -14.13 -9.34 -7.84
C GLU A 26 -15.23 -9.31 -8.90
N ALA A 27 -16.49 -9.15 -8.48
CA ALA A 27 -17.62 -9.05 -9.39
C ALA A 27 -17.55 -7.83 -10.31
N ASN A 28 -16.91 -6.73 -9.87
CA ASN A 28 -16.68 -5.54 -10.69
C ASN A 28 -15.39 -5.64 -11.54
N GLY A 29 -14.85 -6.84 -11.74
CA GLY A 29 -13.62 -7.04 -12.52
C GLY A 29 -12.40 -6.40 -11.87
N LYS A 30 -12.40 -6.22 -10.54
CA LYS A 30 -11.31 -5.64 -9.75
C LYS A 30 -11.02 -4.18 -10.10
N ARG A 31 -12.08 -3.44 -10.44
CA ARG A 31 -12.06 -2.00 -10.75
C ARG A 31 -12.56 -1.18 -9.57
N LEU A 32 -12.20 0.11 -9.54
CA LEU A 32 -12.58 1.03 -8.48
C LEU A 32 -14.07 1.39 -8.53
N ASP A 33 -14.84 1.11 -7.49
CA ASP A 33 -16.24 1.56 -7.37
C ASP A 33 -16.43 2.46 -6.15
N THR A 34 -15.40 3.25 -5.83
CA THR A 34 -15.34 4.09 -4.64
C THR A 34 -15.31 5.57 -5.00
N GLY A 35 -16.12 6.36 -4.32
CA GLY A 35 -16.03 7.83 -4.32
C GLY A 35 -15.00 8.36 -3.31
N PHE A 36 -14.97 9.69 -3.17
CA PHE A 36 -13.91 10.44 -2.47
C PHE A 36 -13.70 10.02 -1.01
N LEU A 37 -14.79 9.74 -0.28
CA LEU A 37 -14.73 9.36 1.14
C LEU A 37 -14.20 7.95 1.38
N ALA A 38 -14.23 7.12 0.33
CA ALA A 38 -14.03 5.69 0.44
C ALA A 38 -12.66 5.27 -0.06
N VAL A 39 -12.22 5.80 -1.20
CA VAL A 39 -10.99 5.36 -1.86
C VAL A 39 -9.73 5.42 -1.00
N PRO A 40 -9.53 6.38 -0.07
CA PRO A 40 -8.31 6.43 0.74
C PRO A 40 -8.10 5.17 1.62
N TYR A 41 -9.19 4.44 1.91
CA TYR A 41 -9.16 3.30 2.83
C TYR A 41 -9.28 1.95 2.12
N LEU A 42 -9.61 1.93 0.83
CA LEU A 42 -9.92 0.69 0.11
C LEU A 42 -8.76 -0.30 0.17
N LEU A 43 -7.56 0.13 -0.24
CA LEU A 43 -6.38 -0.72 -0.29
C LEU A 43 -5.86 -1.06 1.11
N ASP A 44 -5.95 -0.13 2.07
CA ASP A 44 -5.61 -0.39 3.47
C ASP A 44 -6.48 -1.51 4.06
N VAL A 45 -7.80 -1.46 3.84
CA VAL A 45 -8.72 -2.50 4.31
C VAL A 45 -8.42 -3.86 3.68
N LEU A 46 -8.00 -3.92 2.42
CA LEU A 46 -7.63 -5.19 1.79
C LEU A 46 -6.35 -5.76 2.42
N VAL A 47 -5.28 -4.98 2.47
CA VAL A 47 -3.98 -5.41 3.04
C VAL A 47 -4.10 -5.77 4.51
N ASP A 48 -4.78 -4.94 5.32
CA ASP A 48 -4.92 -5.18 6.76
C ASP A 48 -5.81 -6.39 7.11
N ASN A 49 -6.46 -6.99 6.12
CA ASN A 49 -7.24 -8.21 6.27
C ASN A 49 -6.70 -9.38 5.40
N GLY A 50 -5.45 -9.28 4.92
CA GLY A 50 -4.75 -10.38 4.24
C GLY A 50 -5.13 -10.58 2.77
N TYR A 51 -5.66 -9.55 2.11
CA TYR A 51 -6.02 -9.56 0.69
C TYR A 51 -5.00 -8.78 -0.16
N ASP A 52 -3.70 -8.96 0.12
CA ASP A 52 -2.58 -8.29 -0.55
C ASP A 52 -2.61 -8.47 -2.08
N GLU A 53 -2.83 -9.70 -2.55
CA GLU A 53 -2.91 -9.98 -3.99
C GLU A 53 -4.11 -9.26 -4.65
N LEU A 54 -5.26 -9.17 -3.97
CA LEU A 54 -6.39 -8.41 -4.50
C LEU A 54 -6.11 -6.90 -4.48
N ALA A 55 -5.46 -6.40 -3.42
CA ALA A 55 -5.06 -4.99 -3.34
C ALA A 55 -4.11 -4.62 -4.48
N LYS A 56 -3.12 -5.47 -4.76
CA LYS A 56 -2.23 -5.36 -5.92
C LYS A 56 -3.00 -5.35 -7.23
N GLN A 57 -3.94 -6.27 -7.42
CA GLN A 57 -4.75 -6.34 -8.66
C GLN A 57 -5.61 -5.09 -8.87
N VAL A 58 -6.15 -4.49 -7.80
CA VAL A 58 -6.88 -3.22 -7.87
C VAL A 58 -5.93 -2.05 -8.14
N PHE A 59 -4.77 -2.02 -7.49
CA PHE A 59 -3.77 -0.97 -7.66
C PHE A 59 -3.18 -0.94 -9.08
N LEU A 60 -2.95 -2.11 -9.67
CA LEU A 60 -2.41 -2.28 -11.02
C LEU A 60 -3.49 -2.47 -12.10
N GLN A 61 -4.76 -2.23 -11.77
CA GLN A 61 -5.85 -2.29 -12.76
C GLN A 61 -5.66 -1.19 -13.81
N GLU A 62 -5.84 -1.54 -15.09
CA GLU A 62 -5.68 -0.60 -16.22
C GLU A 62 -7.01 -0.21 -16.89
N GLU A 63 -8.07 -0.98 -16.66
CA GLU A 63 -9.39 -0.70 -17.23
C GLU A 63 -10.13 0.38 -16.43
N CYS A 64 -10.99 1.15 -17.10
CA CYS A 64 -11.86 2.10 -16.42
C CYS A 64 -12.89 1.37 -15.55
N PRO A 65 -13.10 1.78 -14.29
CA PRO A 65 -12.37 2.81 -13.53
C PRO A 65 -11.10 2.30 -12.79
N SER A 66 -9.97 3.00 -12.94
CA SER A 66 -8.71 2.73 -12.21
C SER A 66 -7.73 3.91 -12.28
N TRP A 67 -6.69 3.92 -11.43
CA TRP A 67 -5.63 4.93 -11.51
C TRP A 67 -4.79 4.82 -12.80
N LEU A 68 -4.42 3.60 -13.22
CA LEU A 68 -3.63 3.43 -14.44
C LEU A 68 -4.45 3.69 -15.70
N TYR A 69 -5.79 3.57 -15.64
CA TYR A 69 -6.64 4.03 -16.74
C TYR A 69 -6.39 5.52 -17.04
N GLU A 70 -6.35 6.39 -16.02
CA GLU A 70 -6.06 7.82 -16.21
C GLU A 70 -4.68 8.01 -16.88
N VAL A 71 -3.65 7.34 -16.35
CA VAL A 71 -2.27 7.41 -16.88
C VAL A 71 -2.21 6.94 -18.34
N ASN A 72 -2.83 5.81 -18.65
CA ASN A 72 -2.89 5.25 -20.00
C ASN A 72 -3.63 6.16 -21.00
N HIS A 73 -4.46 7.08 -20.50
CA HIS A 73 -5.17 8.09 -21.28
C HIS A 73 -4.51 9.48 -21.25
N GLY A 74 -3.22 9.53 -20.86
CA GLY A 74 -2.41 10.74 -20.95
C GLY A 74 -2.58 11.71 -19.78
N ALA A 75 -3.18 11.26 -18.66
CA ALA A 75 -3.24 12.05 -17.46
C ALA A 75 -1.83 12.39 -16.93
N THR A 76 -1.60 13.68 -16.66
CA THR A 76 -0.41 14.17 -15.94
C THR A 76 -0.76 14.69 -14.54
N THR A 77 -2.05 14.70 -14.20
CA THR A 77 -2.66 15.03 -12.92
C THR A 77 -3.84 14.09 -12.68
N ILE A 78 -4.28 13.94 -11.43
CA ILE A 78 -5.41 13.10 -11.05
C ILE A 78 -6.73 13.76 -11.47
N TRP A 79 -7.69 12.99 -11.99
CA TRP A 79 -8.99 13.51 -12.44
C TRP A 79 -10.03 13.57 -11.31
N GLU A 80 -11.04 14.41 -11.48
CA GLU A 80 -12.18 14.51 -10.54
C GLU A 80 -13.09 13.28 -10.57
N SER A 81 -13.09 12.53 -11.68
CA SER A 81 -13.82 11.29 -11.85
C SER A 81 -12.95 10.26 -12.54
N TRP A 82 -13.08 8.99 -12.13
CA TRP A 82 -12.39 7.86 -12.74
C TRP A 82 -12.64 7.73 -14.25
N ALA A 83 -13.79 8.20 -14.71
CA ALA A 83 -14.20 8.19 -16.11
C ALA A 83 -14.22 9.61 -16.71
N GLY A 84 -13.21 10.43 -16.39
CA GLY A 84 -13.03 11.77 -16.96
C GLY A 84 -13.00 11.78 -18.49
N ILE A 85 -12.31 10.78 -19.06
CA ILE A 85 -12.49 10.33 -20.44
C ILE A 85 -13.21 8.99 -20.34
N GLN A 86 -14.31 8.83 -21.07
CA GLN A 86 -15.03 7.56 -21.11
C GLN A 86 -14.32 6.54 -22.00
N PRO A 87 -14.60 5.23 -21.85
CA PRO A 87 -14.01 4.19 -22.71
C PRO A 87 -14.28 4.37 -24.22
N ASP A 88 -15.33 5.11 -24.59
CA ASP A 88 -15.65 5.47 -25.99
C ASP A 88 -14.91 6.72 -26.48
N GLY A 89 -14.04 7.31 -25.65
CA GLY A 89 -13.27 8.53 -25.92
C GLY A 89 -14.02 9.83 -25.62
N LYS A 90 -15.29 9.77 -25.17
CA LYS A 90 -16.03 10.98 -24.84
C LYS A 90 -15.46 11.64 -23.59
N VAL A 91 -15.04 12.90 -23.75
CA VAL A 91 -14.52 13.74 -22.66
C VAL A 91 -15.69 14.29 -21.84
N GLY A 92 -15.64 14.10 -20.52
CA GLY A 92 -16.60 14.65 -19.57
C GLY A 92 -16.38 16.14 -19.28
N ASP A 93 -17.42 16.81 -18.76
CA ASP A 93 -17.35 18.20 -18.29
C ASP A 93 -17.00 18.21 -16.79
N LEU A 94 -15.72 18.07 -16.47
CA LEU A 94 -15.18 17.98 -15.10
C LEU A 94 -13.71 18.41 -15.05
N SER A 95 -13.17 18.53 -13.83
CA SER A 95 -11.75 18.87 -13.66
C SER A 95 -10.82 17.67 -13.92
N PHE A 96 -9.79 17.89 -14.73
CA PHE A 96 -8.69 16.94 -14.94
C PHE A 96 -7.53 17.13 -13.95
N ASN A 97 -7.70 17.98 -12.92
CA ASN A 97 -6.70 18.26 -11.90
C ASN A 97 -7.36 18.38 -10.52
N HIS A 98 -7.63 17.23 -9.90
CA HIS A 98 -8.32 17.11 -8.62
C HIS A 98 -7.62 16.06 -7.74
N TYR A 99 -6.97 16.50 -6.66
CA TYR A 99 -6.06 15.65 -5.89
C TYR A 99 -6.71 14.50 -5.10
N ALA A 100 -8.05 14.48 -4.95
CA ALA A 100 -8.75 13.59 -4.02
C ALA A 100 -8.39 12.11 -4.22
N PHE A 101 -8.30 11.67 -5.47
CA PHE A 101 -7.94 10.29 -5.82
C PHE A 101 -6.43 10.02 -5.81
N GLY A 102 -5.62 11.07 -5.66
CA GLY A 102 -4.17 10.99 -5.44
C GLY A 102 -3.77 10.47 -4.06
N CYS A 103 -4.74 10.16 -3.18
CA CYS A 103 -4.51 9.54 -1.87
C CYS A 103 -3.75 8.21 -1.97
N VAL A 104 -3.75 7.55 -3.14
CA VAL A 104 -2.94 6.35 -3.40
C VAL A 104 -1.44 6.60 -3.20
N GLY A 105 -0.97 7.84 -3.37
CA GLY A 105 0.41 8.23 -3.06
C GLY A 105 0.84 7.96 -1.63
N ASP A 106 -0.04 8.27 -0.67
CA ASP A 106 0.19 7.98 0.75
C ASP A 106 0.21 6.46 1.00
N TRP A 107 -0.70 5.71 0.36
CA TRP A 107 -0.70 4.24 0.45
C TRP A 107 0.59 3.62 -0.09
N MET A 108 1.13 4.11 -1.22
CA MET A 108 2.42 3.64 -1.75
C MET A 108 3.56 3.84 -0.74
N ILE A 109 3.63 5.00 -0.09
CA ILE A 109 4.66 5.26 0.93
C ILE A 109 4.47 4.33 2.14
N ARG A 110 3.25 4.21 2.67
CA ARG A 110 2.98 3.48 3.91
C ARG A 110 2.98 1.96 3.77
N LYS A 111 2.53 1.44 2.63
CA LYS A 111 2.27 0.00 2.44
C LYS A 111 3.23 -0.65 1.46
N ILE A 112 3.70 0.03 0.42
CA ILE A 112 4.75 -0.53 -0.46
C ILE A 112 6.12 -0.33 0.19
N ALA A 113 6.53 0.93 0.39
CA ALA A 113 7.82 1.24 1.01
C ALA A 113 7.83 0.98 2.52
N GLY A 114 6.66 0.97 3.15
CA GLY A 114 6.50 0.60 4.55
C GLY A 114 6.80 1.71 5.56
N LEU A 115 7.00 2.95 5.10
CA LEU A 115 7.33 4.08 5.98
C LEU A 115 6.06 4.56 6.70
N GLN A 116 6.03 4.38 8.02
CA GLN A 116 4.87 4.79 8.84
C GLN A 116 5.34 5.55 10.08
N VAL A 117 4.60 6.60 10.45
CA VAL A 117 4.89 7.36 11.66
C VAL A 117 4.60 6.50 12.92
N LYS A 118 5.53 6.49 13.88
CA LYS A 118 5.30 5.90 15.22
C LYS A 118 5.13 7.00 16.26
N GLU A 119 6.03 7.98 16.25
CA GLU A 119 5.92 9.23 17.02
C GLU A 119 5.80 10.43 16.06
N PRO A 120 4.90 11.41 16.34
CA PRO A 120 4.76 12.61 15.52
C PRO A 120 6.10 13.28 15.21
N GLY A 121 6.27 13.67 13.94
CA GLY A 121 7.51 14.30 13.47
C GLY A 121 8.66 13.33 13.22
N PHE A 122 8.42 12.01 13.19
CA PHE A 122 9.39 10.95 12.85
C PHE A 122 10.59 10.82 13.80
N LYS A 123 10.44 11.18 15.08
CA LYS A 123 11.43 10.82 16.11
C LYS A 123 11.60 9.30 16.22
N GLU A 124 10.47 8.62 16.18
CA GLU A 124 10.38 7.19 15.94
C GLU A 124 9.47 6.92 14.74
N PHE A 125 9.83 5.92 13.94
CA PHE A 125 9.04 5.50 12.79
C PHE A 125 9.18 4.01 12.51
N TYR A 126 8.20 3.43 11.82
CA TYR A 126 8.22 2.05 11.37
C TYR A 126 8.70 1.95 9.93
N ILE A 127 9.40 0.85 9.64
CA ILE A 127 9.70 0.39 8.28
C ILE A 127 9.12 -1.02 8.12
N ARG A 128 8.05 -1.14 7.34
CA ARG A 128 7.30 -2.39 7.12
C ARG A 128 7.03 -2.60 5.64
N PRO A 129 8.07 -2.88 4.83
CA PRO A 129 7.92 -3.03 3.38
C PRO A 129 7.03 -4.25 3.07
N ASN A 130 6.23 -4.16 2.01
CA ASN A 130 5.36 -5.24 1.59
C ASN A 130 5.72 -5.74 0.17
N PRO A 131 6.61 -6.74 0.04
CA PRO A 131 6.95 -7.34 -1.24
C PRO A 131 5.80 -8.13 -1.89
N ASP A 132 4.77 -8.53 -1.12
CA ASP A 132 3.64 -9.30 -1.64
C ASP A 132 2.73 -8.46 -2.56
N LEU A 133 2.89 -7.13 -2.55
CA LEU A 133 2.26 -6.20 -3.51
C LEU A 133 2.92 -6.24 -4.91
N GLY A 134 3.96 -7.05 -5.11
CA GLY A 134 4.59 -7.29 -6.42
C GLY A 134 5.48 -6.15 -6.93
N ILE A 135 5.79 -5.17 -6.09
CA ILE A 135 6.75 -4.11 -6.41
C ILE A 135 8.13 -4.56 -5.93
N THR A 136 9.02 -4.85 -6.89
CA THR A 136 10.34 -5.44 -6.63
C THR A 136 11.46 -4.43 -6.59
N ALA A 137 11.19 -3.17 -6.95
CA ALA A 137 12.16 -2.09 -6.87
C ALA A 137 11.47 -0.74 -6.66
N PHE A 138 12.06 0.10 -5.81
CA PHE A 138 11.63 1.47 -5.59
C PHE A 138 12.73 2.28 -4.90
N GLU A 139 12.62 3.60 -4.98
CA GLU A 139 13.41 4.54 -4.20
C GLU A 139 12.46 5.58 -3.58
N LEU A 140 12.56 5.77 -2.28
CA LEU A 140 11.80 6.75 -1.52
C LEU A 140 12.77 7.65 -0.76
N SER A 141 12.66 8.95 -0.98
CA SER A 141 13.33 9.98 -0.18
C SER A 141 12.28 10.85 0.52
N TYR A 142 12.21 10.76 1.84
CA TYR A 142 11.23 11.48 2.66
C TYR A 142 11.91 12.49 3.59
N ARG A 143 11.65 13.79 3.37
CA ARG A 143 12.17 14.87 4.23
C ARG A 143 11.27 15.04 5.45
N SER A 144 11.64 14.38 6.55
CA SER A 144 10.95 14.50 7.83
C SER A 144 11.45 15.72 8.63
N ALA A 145 10.81 15.99 9.77
CA ALA A 145 11.29 17.00 10.72
C ALA A 145 12.64 16.65 11.36
N GLN A 146 13.07 15.38 11.32
CA GLN A 146 14.35 14.91 11.86
C GLN A 146 15.46 14.82 10.80
N GLY A 147 15.13 15.05 9.52
CA GLY A 147 16.06 14.89 8.41
C GLY A 147 15.55 13.93 7.34
N LEU A 148 16.46 13.56 6.43
CA LEU A 148 16.16 12.75 5.27
C LEU A 148 16.11 11.26 5.63
N ILE A 149 14.96 10.64 5.44
CA ILE A 149 14.77 9.18 5.49
C ILE A 149 14.83 8.68 4.05
N GLU A 150 15.68 7.70 3.78
CA GLU A 150 15.77 7.08 2.46
C GLU A 150 15.49 5.58 2.56
N ILE A 151 14.70 5.06 1.62
CA ILE A 151 14.39 3.63 1.52
C ILE A 151 14.54 3.22 0.06
N VAL A 152 15.43 2.28 -0.20
CA VAL A 152 15.72 1.77 -1.53
C VAL A 152 15.52 0.27 -1.53
N LEU A 153 14.70 -0.24 -2.45
CA LEU A 153 14.64 -1.66 -2.78
C LEU A 153 15.20 -1.84 -4.18
N ALA A 154 16.24 -2.65 -4.31
CA ALA A 154 16.83 -3.02 -5.59
C ALA A 154 17.36 -4.45 -5.52
N GLU A 155 17.03 -5.27 -6.52
CA GLU A 155 17.53 -6.66 -6.64
C GLU A 155 17.29 -7.51 -5.38
N GLY A 156 16.17 -7.30 -4.69
CA GLY A 156 15.83 -8.00 -3.43
C GLY A 156 16.51 -7.43 -2.18
N LYS A 157 17.41 -6.47 -2.32
CA LYS A 157 18.08 -5.79 -1.20
C LYS A 157 17.34 -4.50 -0.83
N LEU A 158 16.90 -4.43 0.43
CA LEU A 158 16.33 -3.23 1.05
C LEU A 158 17.42 -2.46 1.78
N THR A 159 17.58 -1.17 1.49
CA THR A 159 18.50 -0.26 2.18
C THR A 159 17.69 0.87 2.82
N VAL A 160 17.95 1.15 4.09
CA VAL A 160 17.25 2.17 4.88
C VAL A 160 18.27 3.13 5.48
N THR A 161 18.14 4.42 5.22
CA THR A 161 18.91 5.48 5.86
C THR A 161 18.07 6.15 6.94
N VAL A 162 18.54 6.07 8.18
CA VAL A 162 17.89 6.60 9.38
C VAL A 162 18.60 7.90 9.80
N PRO A 163 17.89 9.03 9.92
CA PRO A 163 18.47 10.30 10.37
C PRO A 163 19.08 10.23 11.77
N GLU A 164 20.02 11.14 12.04
CA GLU A 164 20.60 11.33 13.37
C GLU A 164 19.53 11.53 14.45
N THR A 165 19.79 11.03 15.66
CA THR A 165 18.89 11.15 16.84
C THR A 165 17.49 10.54 16.68
N THR A 166 17.24 9.75 15.63
CA THR A 166 15.99 9.02 15.42
C THR A 166 16.16 7.51 15.61
N THR A 167 15.04 6.82 15.81
CA THR A 167 15.00 5.35 15.84
C THR A 167 13.97 4.83 14.84
N ALA A 168 14.40 3.95 13.94
CA ALA A 168 13.50 3.21 13.07
C ALA A 168 13.20 1.84 13.69
N TYR A 169 11.97 1.35 13.50
CA TYR A 169 11.54 0.04 13.93
C TYR A 169 11.16 -0.77 12.69
N ILE A 170 12.04 -1.68 12.28
CA ILE A 170 11.84 -2.49 11.09
C ILE A 170 11.20 -3.83 11.42
N LYS A 171 10.22 -4.24 10.63
CA LYS A 171 9.69 -5.61 10.63
C LYS A 171 9.64 -6.12 9.19
N LEU A 172 10.49 -7.08 8.86
CA LEU A 172 10.47 -7.75 7.57
C LEU A 172 9.31 -8.77 7.52
N PRO A 173 8.72 -9.04 6.34
CA PRO A 173 7.54 -9.91 6.24
C PRO A 173 7.75 -11.34 6.75
N ALA A 174 8.94 -11.89 6.53
CA ALA A 174 9.34 -13.23 7.00
C ALA A 174 9.65 -13.29 8.51
N GLU A 175 9.69 -12.14 9.19
CA GLU A 175 10.11 -12.05 10.58
C GLU A 175 8.93 -11.81 11.52
N THR A 176 8.97 -12.47 12.68
CA THR A 176 7.95 -12.29 13.72
C THR A 176 8.27 -11.14 14.66
N THR A 177 9.54 -10.73 14.73
CA THR A 177 10.06 -9.71 15.63
C THR A 177 10.32 -8.39 14.91
N GLU A 178 10.18 -7.29 15.65
CA GLU A 178 10.55 -5.95 15.22
C GLU A 178 11.96 -5.63 15.75
N THR A 179 12.81 -5.03 14.91
CA THR A 179 14.19 -4.65 15.25
C THR A 179 14.32 -3.13 15.27
N ALA A 180 14.95 -2.60 16.32
CA ALA A 180 15.26 -1.17 16.41
C ALA A 180 16.57 -0.86 15.67
N LEU A 181 16.54 0.18 14.83
CA LEU A 181 17.68 0.69 14.07
C LEU A 181 17.98 2.11 14.54
N GLY A 182 19.22 2.35 14.97
CA GLY A 182 19.72 3.70 15.21
C GLY A 182 20.03 4.43 13.91
N ALA A 183 20.58 5.64 14.03
CA ALA A 183 21.04 6.44 12.90
C ALA A 183 22.05 5.70 12.00
N GLY A 184 22.06 6.06 10.71
CA GLY A 184 22.95 5.47 9.71
C GLY A 184 22.21 4.65 8.66
N THR A 185 22.98 3.95 7.82
CA THR A 185 22.46 3.15 6.71
C THR A 185 22.50 1.67 7.06
N HIS A 186 21.36 1.00 6.90
CA HIS A 186 21.15 -0.41 7.20
C HIS A 186 20.69 -1.14 5.94
N SER A 187 21.07 -2.41 5.79
CA SER A 187 20.68 -3.23 4.64
C SER A 187 20.12 -4.58 5.06
N PHE A 188 19.11 -5.04 4.33
CA PHE A 188 18.40 -6.29 4.57
C PHE A 188 18.10 -6.99 3.24
N GLU A 189 18.02 -8.31 3.29
CA GLU A 189 17.45 -9.10 2.21
C GLU A 189 15.93 -9.13 2.39
N LEU A 190 15.18 -8.70 1.37
CA LEU A 190 13.73 -8.69 1.39
C LEU A 190 13.19 -9.87 0.58
N ARG A 191 12.42 -10.73 1.25
CA ARG A 191 11.74 -11.88 0.64
C ARG A 191 10.22 -11.78 0.82
N PRO A 192 9.42 -12.23 -0.15
CA PRO A 192 7.97 -12.40 -0.01
C PRO A 192 7.58 -13.24 1.22
N SER A 193 6.40 -12.99 1.78
CA SER A 193 5.92 -13.73 2.96
C SER A 193 5.67 -15.22 2.64
N ALA A 194 5.26 -15.53 1.40
CA ALA A 194 5.02 -16.91 0.96
C ALA A 194 6.29 -17.78 1.04
N ASP A 195 7.45 -17.20 0.76
CA ASP A 195 8.75 -17.89 0.79
C ASP A 195 9.25 -18.19 2.22
N ALA A 196 8.60 -17.63 3.25
CA ALA A 196 8.91 -17.90 4.66
C ALA A 196 8.21 -19.17 5.21
N SER A 197 7.26 -19.75 4.46
CA SER A 197 6.39 -20.85 4.94
C SER A 197 6.72 -22.25 4.40
N ALA A 198 7.81 -22.41 3.66
CA ALA A 198 8.32 -23.74 3.29
C ALA A 198 9.15 -24.36 4.44
N VAL A 199 8.49 -24.64 5.57
CA VAL A 199 8.97 -25.63 6.55
C VAL A 199 7.89 -26.71 6.63
N GLU A 200 8.10 -27.80 5.91
CA GLU A 200 7.27 -29.00 6.06
C GLU A 200 7.30 -29.46 7.53
N PRO A 201 6.16 -29.88 8.11
CA PRO A 201 6.18 -30.56 9.39
C PRO A 201 6.93 -31.89 9.22
N ALA A 202 8.02 -32.07 9.97
CA ALA A 202 8.65 -33.37 10.12
C ALA A 202 7.60 -34.38 10.61
N THR A 203 7.20 -35.30 9.72
CA THR A 203 6.44 -36.49 10.08
C THR A 203 7.25 -37.28 11.10
N ILE A 204 6.75 -37.34 12.32
CA ILE A 204 7.23 -38.28 13.33
C ILE A 204 6.56 -39.63 13.01
N GLY A 205 7.37 -40.58 12.57
CA GLY A 205 7.06 -42.01 12.49
C GLY A 205 8.05 -42.78 13.34
#